data_AF-A0A0G1AQ60-F1
#
_entry.id   AF-A0A0G1AQ60-F1
#
_cell.length_a   1.000
_cell.length_b   1.000
_cell.length_c   1.000
_cell.angle_alpha   90.00
_cell.angle_beta   90.00
_cell.angle_gamma   90.00
#
_symmetry.space_group_name_H-M   'P 1'
#
loop_
_entity.id
_entity.type
_entity.pdbx_description
1 polymer ?
#
loop_
_entity_poly.entity_id
_entity_poly.type
_entity_poly.pdbx_seq_one_letter_code
_entity_poly.pdbx_strand_id
1 'polypeptide(L)'
;MSKKIKLIAIEGSDGSGKATQTELLAGFLRQNNFKVGRISFPRYDGTPAGRMLFEFLKSSRASEYDFVNSNPKLASRIYAQDRFESLEYLQGLIKRNDVVIFDRYVESNLLHQGGKLKSDVEILNFANWLYDLEYNQLGIPKPDVTIYLDLPPEVSYARALKRAQEKGESPEIREIVLKK
;
A
#
# COMPACT_ATOMS: atom_id res chain seq x y z
N MET A 1 0.54 -30.66 -8.83
CA MET A 1 -0.54 -29.70 -8.52
C MET A 1 0.09 -28.43 -7.99
N SER A 2 0.19 -27.37 -8.80
CA SER A 2 0.75 -26.10 -8.35
C SER A 2 -0.19 -25.47 -7.32
N LYS A 3 0.37 -25.01 -6.20
CA LYS A 3 -0.36 -24.31 -5.14
C LYS A 3 -1.18 -23.18 -5.77
N LYS A 4 -2.50 -23.17 -5.54
CA LYS A 4 -3.39 -22.14 -6.11
C LYS A 4 -3.03 -20.80 -5.44
N ILE A 5 -2.51 -19.86 -6.22
CA ILE A 5 -2.24 -18.49 -5.77
C ILE A 5 -3.58 -17.88 -5.36
N LYS A 6 -3.68 -17.42 -4.10
CA LYS A 6 -4.90 -16.79 -3.58
C LYS A 6 -4.69 -15.31 -3.33
N LEU A 7 -3.49 -14.88 -2.98
CA LEU A 7 -3.23 -13.53 -2.49
C LEU A 7 -2.13 -12.86 -3.31
N ILE A 8 -2.47 -11.78 -4.02
CA ILE A 8 -1.53 -11.05 -4.88
C ILE A 8 -1.46 -9.60 -4.39
N ALA A 9 -0.28 -9.11 -4.03
CA ALA A 9 -0.06 -7.69 -3.76
C ALA A 9 0.53 -6.99 -5.00
N ILE A 10 -0.01 -5.83 -5.36
CA ILE A 10 0.56 -4.94 -6.37
C ILE A 10 1.09 -3.70 -5.67
N GLU A 11 2.39 -3.49 -5.81
CA GLU A 11 3.18 -2.52 -5.06
C GLU A 11 3.98 -1.62 -6.01
N GLY A 12 4.47 -0.49 -5.49
CA GLY A 12 5.21 0.51 -6.27
C GLY A 12 4.97 1.94 -5.80
N SER A 13 5.73 2.88 -6.36
CA SER A 13 5.66 4.31 -6.06
C SER A 13 4.34 4.98 -6.51
N ASP A 14 4.09 6.20 -6.02
CA ASP A 14 2.93 6.98 -6.44
C ASP A 14 3.07 7.41 -7.90
N GLY A 15 2.02 7.16 -8.70
CA GLY A 15 2.09 7.34 -10.16
C GLY A 15 2.61 6.12 -10.94
N SER A 16 2.96 5.01 -10.28
CA SER A 16 3.50 3.83 -10.96
C SER A 16 2.48 3.03 -11.79
N GLY A 17 1.19 3.33 -11.63
CA GLY A 17 0.10 2.65 -12.35
C GLY A 17 -0.48 1.42 -11.65
N LYS A 18 -0.23 1.25 -10.34
CA LYS A 18 -0.80 0.14 -9.52
C LYS A 18 -2.29 -0.07 -9.76
N ALA A 19 -3.10 0.97 -9.60
CA ALA A 19 -4.55 0.87 -9.80
C ALA A 19 -4.94 0.36 -11.20
N THR A 20 -4.23 0.81 -12.24
CA THR A 20 -4.42 0.34 -13.61
C THR A 20 -4.07 -1.14 -13.73
N GLN A 21 -2.91 -1.56 -13.22
CA GLN A 21 -2.47 -2.95 -13.28
C GLN A 21 -3.35 -3.88 -12.43
N THR A 22 -3.85 -3.41 -11.29
CA THR A 22 -4.83 -4.10 -10.46
C THR A 22 -6.12 -4.37 -11.23
N GLU A 23 -6.65 -3.38 -11.96
CA GLU A 23 -7.86 -3.57 -12.77
C GLU A 23 -7.60 -4.50 -13.95
N LEU A 24 -6.49 -4.34 -14.67
CA LEU A 24 -6.14 -5.20 -15.81
C LEU A 24 -5.98 -6.66 -15.38
N LEU A 25 -5.25 -6.92 -14.29
CA LEU A 25 -5.07 -8.26 -13.75
C LEU A 25 -6.40 -8.85 -13.29
N ALA A 26 -7.23 -8.07 -12.60
CA ALA A 26 -8.54 -8.52 -12.16
C ALA A 26 -9.46 -8.85 -13.34
N GLY A 27 -9.47 -8.02 -14.38
CA GLY A 27 -10.22 -8.23 -15.62
C GLY A 27 -9.77 -9.51 -16.33
N PHE A 28 -8.46 -9.69 -16.51
CA PHE A 28 -7.89 -10.90 -17.10
C PHE A 28 -8.28 -12.17 -16.33
N LEU A 29 -8.14 -12.17 -15.00
CA LEU A 29 -8.50 -13.32 -14.17
C LEU A 29 -9.99 -13.64 -14.21
N ARG A 30 -10.86 -12.62 -14.20
CA ARG A 30 -12.31 -12.80 -14.34
C ARG A 30 -12.67 -13.39 -15.70
N GLN A 31 -12.04 -12.94 -16.78
CA GLN A 31 -12.21 -13.51 -18.13
C GLN A 31 -11.78 -14.98 -18.20
N ASN A 32 -10.87 -15.40 -17.32
CA ASN A 32 -10.43 -16.78 -17.17
C ASN A 32 -11.19 -17.54 -16.05
N ASN A 33 -12.42 -17.13 -15.74
CA ASN A 33 -13.36 -17.79 -14.81
C ASN A 33 -12.92 -17.86 -13.34
N PHE A 34 -12.01 -16.99 -12.89
CA PHE A 34 -11.70 -16.84 -11.46
C PHE A 34 -12.66 -15.87 -10.77
N LYS A 35 -13.09 -16.18 -9.54
CA LYS A 35 -13.72 -15.20 -8.64
C LYS A 35 -12.63 -14.30 -8.05
N VAL A 36 -12.66 -13.01 -8.37
CA VAL A 36 -11.60 -12.05 -7.98
C VAL A 36 -12.12 -11.00 -7.01
N GLY A 37 -11.60 -11.05 -5.79
CA GLY A 37 -11.73 -10.01 -4.78
C GLY A 37 -10.64 -8.95 -4.96
N ARG A 38 -10.95 -7.72 -4.58
CA ARG A 38 -9.98 -6.62 -4.57
C ARG A 38 -10.14 -5.79 -3.33
N ILE A 39 -9.02 -5.26 -2.84
CA ILE A 39 -9.00 -4.31 -1.74
C ILE A 39 -7.79 -3.39 -1.92
N SER A 40 -7.90 -2.15 -1.51
CA SER A 40 -6.80 -1.19 -1.51
C SER A 40 -6.58 -0.66 -0.11
N PHE A 41 -5.32 -0.39 0.23
CA PHE A 41 -4.92 0.25 1.47
C PHE A 41 -4.23 1.60 1.18
N PRO A 42 -4.42 2.64 2.00
CA PRO A 42 -5.25 2.65 3.21
C PRO A 42 -6.76 2.61 2.92
N ARG A 43 -7.55 2.06 3.85
CA ARG A 43 -9.02 2.06 3.76
C ARG A 43 -9.59 3.32 4.42
N TYR A 44 -9.42 4.45 3.76
CA TYR A 44 -9.75 5.78 4.28
C TYR A 44 -11.14 5.93 4.91
N ASP A 45 -12.15 5.23 4.39
CA ASP A 45 -13.52 5.26 4.92
C ASP A 45 -13.97 3.87 5.43
N GLY A 46 -13.04 2.93 5.58
CA GLY A 46 -13.32 1.54 5.92
C GLY A 46 -12.91 1.11 7.32
N THR A 47 -12.06 1.88 8.00
CA THR A 47 -11.54 1.57 9.34
C THR A 47 -11.26 2.87 10.13
N PRO A 48 -11.28 2.85 11.48
CA PRO A 48 -10.84 3.98 12.30
C PRO A 48 -9.42 4.48 11.96
N ALA A 49 -8.43 3.58 11.84
CA ALA A 49 -7.07 3.96 11.49
C ALA A 49 -6.95 4.44 10.04
N GLY A 50 -7.72 3.86 9.11
CA GLY A 50 -7.87 4.36 7.75
C GLY A 50 -8.41 5.79 7.74
N ARG A 51 -9.40 6.11 8.58
CA ARG A 51 -9.92 7.47 8.73
C ARG A 51 -8.89 8.42 9.32
N MET A 52 -8.10 7.99 10.29
CA MET A 52 -6.97 8.78 10.78
C MET A 52 -5.96 9.08 9.66
N LEU A 53 -5.63 8.08 8.83
CA LEU A 53 -4.75 8.28 7.68
C LEU A 53 -5.36 9.23 6.64
N PHE A 54 -6.69 9.26 6.48
CA PHE A 54 -7.36 10.25 5.65
C PHE A 54 -7.14 11.66 6.20
N GLU A 55 -7.34 11.87 7.50
CA GLU A 55 -7.11 13.18 8.13
C GLU A 55 -5.65 13.63 8.01
N PHE A 56 -4.70 12.71 8.20
CA PHE A 56 -3.28 13.03 8.15
C PHE A 56 -2.74 13.30 6.74
N LEU A 57 -3.37 12.75 5.70
CA LEU A 57 -2.80 12.75 4.35
C LEU A 57 -3.65 13.49 3.32
N LYS A 58 -4.97 13.50 3.48
CA LYS A 58 -5.92 13.88 2.42
C LYS A 58 -6.94 14.93 2.81
N SER A 59 -7.25 15.11 4.10
CA SER A 59 -8.21 16.13 4.50
C SER A 59 -7.65 17.54 4.32
N SER A 60 -8.52 18.54 4.37
CA SER A 60 -8.13 19.96 4.36
C SER A 60 -7.22 20.33 5.54
N ARG A 61 -7.18 19.50 6.58
CA ARG A 61 -6.38 19.66 7.79
C ARG A 61 -5.05 18.90 7.74
N ALA A 62 -4.75 18.19 6.65
CA ALA A 62 -3.54 17.37 6.55
C ALA A 62 -2.23 18.17 6.76
N SER A 63 -2.23 19.47 6.50
CA SER A 63 -1.10 20.37 6.77
C SER A 63 -0.86 20.63 8.27
N GLU A 64 -1.83 20.35 9.15
CA GLU A 64 -1.71 20.57 10.59
C GLU A 64 -0.89 19.47 11.31
N TYR A 65 -0.75 18.27 10.71
CA TYR A 65 -0.30 17.07 11.43
C TYR A 65 1.17 16.66 11.21
N ASP A 66 1.87 17.30 10.26
CA ASP A 66 3.23 16.93 9.79
C ASP A 66 3.50 15.41 9.72
N PHE A 67 2.48 14.64 9.36
CA PHE A 67 2.53 13.18 9.47
C PHE A 67 3.57 12.56 8.53
N VAL A 68 3.84 13.22 7.40
CA VAL A 68 4.83 12.78 6.43
C VAL A 68 6.24 12.81 6.99
N ASN A 69 6.58 13.73 7.88
CA ASN A 69 7.90 13.79 8.52
C ASN A 69 7.96 13.06 9.87
N SER A 70 6.86 12.45 10.29
CA SER A 70 6.83 11.66 11.51
C SER A 70 7.78 10.46 11.48
N ASN A 71 8.17 10.00 12.67
CA ASN A 71 9.03 8.84 12.85
C ASN A 71 8.50 7.63 12.04
N PRO A 72 9.34 6.96 11.20
CA PRO A 72 8.92 5.85 10.36
C PRO A 72 8.13 4.76 11.09
N LYS A 73 8.60 4.36 12.28
CA LYS A 73 7.92 3.32 13.08
C LYS A 73 6.59 3.80 13.66
N LEU A 74 6.44 5.09 13.95
CA LEU A 74 5.17 5.65 14.44
C LEU A 74 4.15 5.67 13.30
N ALA A 75 4.51 6.21 12.14
CA ALA A 75 3.66 6.20 10.95
C ALA A 75 3.26 4.78 10.55
N SER A 76 4.21 3.84 10.53
CA SER A 76 3.94 2.44 10.15
C SER A 76 2.92 1.75 11.02
N ARG A 77 2.84 2.08 12.31
CA ARG A 77 1.84 1.48 13.21
C ARG A 77 0.42 1.86 12.81
N ILE A 78 0.19 3.06 12.30
CA ILE A 78 -1.15 3.48 11.88
C ILE A 78 -1.58 2.75 10.60
N TYR A 79 -0.66 2.59 9.64
CA TYR A 79 -0.91 1.76 8.45
C TYR A 79 -1.14 0.28 8.80
N ALA A 80 -0.36 -0.26 9.74
CA ALA A 80 -0.52 -1.63 10.22
C ALA A 80 -1.87 -1.80 10.95
N GLN A 81 -2.28 -0.80 11.75
CA GLN A 81 -3.57 -0.79 12.44
C GLN A 81 -4.75 -0.80 11.46
N ASP A 82 -4.70 -0.04 10.36
CA ASP A 82 -5.73 -0.07 9.31
C ASP A 82 -5.88 -1.47 8.68
N ARG A 83 -4.76 -2.14 8.41
CA ARG A 83 -4.78 -3.53 7.93
C ARG A 83 -5.29 -4.51 8.98
N PHE A 84 -4.93 -4.32 10.25
CA PHE A 84 -5.39 -5.14 11.36
C PHE A 84 -6.91 -5.02 11.56
N GLU A 85 -7.43 -3.80 11.59
CA GLU A 85 -8.88 -3.51 11.66
C GLU A 85 -9.65 -4.08 10.47
N SER A 86 -8.96 -4.35 9.35
CA SER A 86 -9.53 -4.97 8.17
C SER A 86 -9.51 -6.50 8.17
N LEU A 87 -8.94 -7.17 9.18
CA LEU A 87 -8.73 -8.62 9.16
C LEU A 87 -10.00 -9.43 8.95
N GLU A 88 -11.09 -9.14 9.67
CA GLU A 88 -12.34 -9.88 9.53
C GLU A 88 -12.90 -9.74 8.10
N TYR A 89 -12.90 -8.51 7.57
CA TYR A 89 -13.31 -8.23 6.20
C TYR A 89 -12.41 -8.97 5.19
N LEU A 90 -11.09 -8.94 5.39
CA LEU A 90 -10.11 -9.62 4.57
C LEU A 90 -10.33 -11.14 4.57
N GLN A 91 -10.53 -11.76 5.74
CA GLN A 91 -10.81 -13.19 5.84
C GLN A 91 -12.08 -13.57 5.07
N GLY A 92 -13.14 -12.76 5.20
CA GLY A 92 -14.35 -12.93 4.41
C GLY A 92 -14.11 -12.81 2.89
N LEU A 93 -13.31 -11.81 2.47
CA LEU A 93 -12.95 -11.60 1.08
C LEU A 93 -12.15 -12.77 0.52
N ILE A 94 -11.17 -13.28 1.28
CA ILE A 94 -10.32 -14.44 0.92
C ILE A 94 -11.16 -15.71 0.83
N LYS A 95 -12.12 -15.92 1.74
CA LYS A 95 -12.97 -17.12 1.73
C LYS A 95 -13.91 -17.19 0.52
N ARG A 96 -14.36 -16.04 0.01
CA ARG A 96 -15.37 -15.95 -1.06
C ARG A 96 -14.80 -15.92 -2.48
N ASN A 97 -13.49 -15.70 -2.63
CA ASN A 97 -12.84 -15.49 -3.92
C ASN A 97 -11.74 -16.54 -4.16
N ASP A 98 -11.48 -16.82 -5.42
CA ASP A 98 -10.34 -17.65 -5.83
C ASP A 98 -9.01 -16.90 -5.70
N VAL A 99 -9.05 -15.59 -6.01
CA VAL A 99 -7.90 -14.67 -5.95
C VAL A 99 -8.34 -13.37 -5.28
N VAL A 100 -7.52 -12.82 -4.41
CA VAL A 100 -7.64 -11.48 -3.83
C VAL A 100 -6.43 -10.67 -4.23
N ILE A 101 -6.67 -9.51 -4.85
CA ILE A 101 -5.62 -8.58 -5.26
C ILE A 101 -5.62 -7.38 -4.31
N PHE A 102 -4.47 -7.09 -3.72
CA PHE A 102 -4.21 -5.91 -2.91
C PHE A 102 -3.59 -4.82 -3.78
N ASP A 103 -4.24 -3.66 -3.90
CA ASP A 103 -3.60 -2.43 -4.39
C ASP A 103 -3.00 -1.70 -3.19
N ARG A 104 -1.69 -1.87 -3.02
CA ARG A 104 -0.91 -1.60 -1.78
C ARG A 104 -1.22 -2.55 -0.63
N TYR A 105 -0.17 -2.99 0.03
CA TYR A 105 -0.21 -3.87 1.20
C TYR A 105 0.95 -3.56 2.16
N VAL A 106 1.53 -4.58 2.80
CA VAL A 106 2.62 -4.38 3.79
C VAL A 106 3.86 -3.77 3.14
N GLU A 107 4.19 -4.09 1.89
CA GLU A 107 5.38 -3.52 1.25
C GLU A 107 5.25 -2.03 0.96
N SER A 108 4.03 -1.52 0.72
CA SER A 108 3.81 -0.07 0.67
C SER A 108 4.26 0.63 1.95
N ASN A 109 4.12 -0.02 3.11
CA ASN A 109 4.59 0.54 4.38
C ASN A 109 6.12 0.59 4.42
N LEU A 110 6.79 -0.46 3.96
CA LEU A 110 8.25 -0.49 3.83
C LEU A 110 8.76 0.55 2.83
N LEU A 111 8.15 0.65 1.64
CA LEU A 111 8.56 1.59 0.60
C LEU A 111 8.48 3.04 1.08
N HIS A 112 7.35 3.42 1.70
CA HIS A 112 7.12 4.79 2.15
C HIS A 112 7.93 5.17 3.39
N GLN A 113 8.02 4.26 4.37
CA GLN A 113 8.65 4.58 5.65
C GLN A 113 10.14 4.19 5.69
N GLY A 114 10.52 3.10 5.02
CA GLY A 114 11.91 2.70 4.83
C GLY A 114 12.68 3.68 3.93
N GLY A 115 12.03 4.30 2.94
CA GLY A 115 12.62 5.34 2.10
C GLY A 115 13.06 6.61 2.84
N LYS A 116 12.68 6.76 4.12
CA LYS A 116 13.14 7.85 5.00
C LYS A 116 14.45 7.55 5.74
N LEU A 117 14.91 6.30 5.70
CA LEU A 117 16.12 5.83 6.38
C LEU A 117 17.34 6.03 5.48
N LYS A 118 18.52 6.14 6.06
CA LYS A 118 19.72 6.63 5.35
C LYS A 118 20.69 5.53 4.92
N SER A 119 20.49 4.31 5.40
CA SER A 119 21.38 3.18 5.09
C SER A 119 20.62 1.88 4.89
N ASP A 120 21.19 1.00 4.09
CA ASP A 120 20.64 -0.34 3.84
C ASP A 120 20.47 -1.15 5.14
N VAL A 121 21.37 -0.95 6.11
CA VAL A 121 21.30 -1.61 7.43
C VAL A 121 20.09 -1.12 8.22
N GLU A 122 19.82 0.19 8.22
CA GLU A 122 18.62 0.74 8.87
C GLU A 122 17.34 0.24 8.18
N ILE A 123 17.32 0.22 6.84
CA ILE A 123 16.19 -0.27 6.05
C ILE A 123 15.93 -1.74 6.34
N LEU A 124 16.97 -2.58 6.37
CA LEU A 124 16.84 -4.01 6.68
C LEU A 124 16.31 -4.25 8.10
N ASN A 125 16.85 -3.53 9.09
CA ASN A 125 16.38 -3.60 10.47
C ASN A 125 14.93 -3.14 10.61
N PHE A 126 14.55 -2.11 9.86
CA PHE A 126 13.18 -1.62 9.81
C PHE A 126 12.24 -2.62 9.14
N ALA A 127 12.64 -3.22 8.01
CA ALA A 127 11.88 -4.26 7.31
C ALA A 127 11.63 -5.46 8.22
N ASN A 128 12.67 -5.96 8.91
CA ASN A 128 12.54 -7.06 9.87
C ASN A 128 11.54 -6.74 10.98
N TRP A 129 11.65 -5.55 11.57
CA TRP A 129 10.70 -5.08 12.59
C TRP A 129 9.27 -4.98 12.04
N LEU A 130 9.11 -4.43 10.84
CA LEU A 130 7.81 -4.20 10.21
C LEU A 130 7.11 -5.52 9.86
N TYR A 131 7.84 -6.46 9.25
CA TYR A 131 7.31 -7.78 8.91
C TYR A 131 6.96 -8.59 10.15
N ASP A 132 7.75 -8.48 11.22
CA ASP A 132 7.40 -9.11 12.49
C ASP A 132 6.12 -8.51 13.07
N LEU A 133 6.02 -7.18 13.13
CA LEU A 133 4.82 -6.48 13.59
C LEU A 133 3.58 -6.93 12.80
N GLU A 134 3.62 -6.83 11.47
CA GLU A 134 2.42 -7.03 10.66
C GLU A 134 2.09 -8.51 10.48
N TYR A 135 3.05 -9.34 10.07
CA TYR A 135 2.74 -10.72 9.74
C TYR A 135 2.69 -11.64 10.96
N ASN A 136 3.53 -11.41 11.97
CA ASN A 136 3.60 -12.31 13.13
C ASN A 136 2.75 -11.80 14.29
N GLN A 137 2.94 -10.55 14.73
CA GLN A 137 2.24 -10.02 15.91
C GLN A 137 0.76 -9.70 15.61
N LEU A 138 0.48 -9.06 14.47
CA LEU A 138 -0.88 -8.69 14.07
C LEU A 138 -1.58 -9.78 13.24
N GLY A 139 -0.85 -10.81 12.78
CA GLY A 139 -1.42 -11.92 12.01
C GLY A 139 -1.96 -11.51 10.64
N ILE A 140 -1.43 -10.45 10.03
CA ILE A 140 -1.79 -10.03 8.68
C ILE A 140 -1.40 -11.16 7.69
N PRO A 141 -2.32 -11.63 6.81
CA PRO A 141 -2.00 -12.70 5.86
C PRO A 141 -0.89 -12.31 4.89
N LYS A 142 0.16 -13.12 4.77
CA LYS A 142 1.20 -12.89 3.75
C LYS A 142 0.65 -13.11 2.34
N PRO A 143 0.93 -12.22 1.38
CA PRO A 143 0.60 -12.48 -0.02
C PRO A 143 1.39 -13.69 -0.53
N ASP A 144 0.79 -14.48 -1.43
CA ASP A 144 1.50 -15.56 -2.12
C ASP A 144 2.47 -14.99 -3.16
N VAL A 145 2.11 -13.84 -3.76
CA VAL A 145 2.92 -13.13 -4.76
C VAL A 145 2.84 -11.64 -4.49
N THR A 146 3.99 -10.97 -4.51
CA THR A 146 4.08 -9.51 -4.56
C THR A 146 4.66 -9.09 -5.91
N ILE A 147 3.93 -8.27 -6.66
CA ILE A 147 4.35 -7.68 -7.93
C ILE A 147 4.73 -6.22 -7.65
N TYR A 148 6.00 -5.90 -7.84
CA TYR A 148 6.50 -4.55 -7.72
C TYR A 148 6.57 -3.89 -9.10
N LEU A 149 5.85 -2.77 -9.26
CA LEU A 149 5.90 -1.94 -10.47
C LEU A 149 7.07 -0.96 -10.36
N ASP A 150 8.23 -1.40 -10.85
CA ASP A 150 9.45 -0.60 -10.88
C ASP A 150 9.42 0.41 -12.04
N LEU A 151 9.54 1.69 -11.70
CA LEU A 151 9.56 2.79 -12.64
C LEU A 151 10.58 3.83 -12.17
N PRO A 152 11.29 4.49 -13.11
CA PRO A 152 12.15 5.62 -12.76
C PRO A 152 11.36 6.67 -11.97
N PRO A 153 11.92 7.20 -10.85
CA PRO A 153 11.23 8.16 -9.99
C PRO A 153 10.68 9.36 -10.76
N GLU A 154 11.40 9.85 -11.76
CA GLU A 154 11.02 11.01 -12.58
C GLU A 154 9.74 10.74 -13.39
N VAL A 155 9.59 9.51 -13.89
CA VAL A 155 8.40 9.09 -14.65
C VAL A 155 7.20 8.95 -13.72
N SER A 156 7.40 8.31 -12.57
CA SER A 156 6.37 8.16 -11.54
C SER A 156 5.88 9.54 -11.05
N TYR A 157 6.84 10.46 -10.86
CA TYR A 157 6.61 11.83 -10.44
C TYR A 157 5.76 12.61 -11.44
N ALA A 158 6.17 12.64 -12.70
CA ALA A 158 5.46 13.35 -13.76
C ALA A 158 4.00 12.86 -13.91
N ARG A 159 3.77 11.54 -13.77
CA ARG A 159 2.43 10.95 -13.84
C ARG A 159 1.54 11.37 -12.67
N ALA A 160 2.07 11.36 -11.45
CA ALA A 160 1.27 11.75 -10.29
C ALA A 160 0.99 13.27 -10.25
N LEU A 161 1.93 14.12 -10.70
CA LEU A 161 1.66 15.55 -10.90
C LEU A 161 0.52 15.79 -11.88
N LYS A 162 0.57 15.16 -13.06
CA LYS A 162 -0.46 15.31 -14.09
C LYS A 162 -1.85 14.93 -13.55
N ARG A 163 -1.94 13.81 -12.84
CA ARG A 163 -3.19 13.34 -12.23
C ARG A 163 -3.73 14.31 -11.18
N ALA A 164 -2.86 14.90 -10.37
CA ALA A 164 -3.27 15.86 -9.36
C ALA A 164 -3.86 17.12 -10.00
N GLN A 165 -3.23 17.62 -11.07
CA GLN A 165 -3.75 18.73 -11.87
C GLN A 165 -5.11 18.42 -12.49
N GLU A 166 -5.28 17.23 -13.07
CA GLU A 166 -6.55 16.79 -13.68
C GLU A 166 -7.69 16.70 -12.65
N LYS A 167 -7.38 16.47 -11.38
CA LYS A 167 -8.36 16.33 -10.29
C LYS A 167 -8.55 17.59 -9.45
N GLY A 168 -7.77 18.65 -9.69
CA GLY A 168 -7.72 19.81 -8.81
C GLY A 168 -7.20 19.47 -7.40
N GLU A 169 -6.45 18.37 -7.26
CA GLU A 169 -5.85 17.91 -6.02
C GLU A 169 -4.40 18.40 -5.91
N SER A 170 -3.88 18.51 -4.69
CA SER A 170 -2.43 18.63 -4.52
C SER A 170 -1.77 17.30 -4.89
N PRO A 171 -0.57 17.30 -5.50
CA PRO A 171 0.14 16.06 -5.78
C PRO A 171 0.28 15.23 -4.51
N GLU A 172 -0.11 13.95 -4.57
CA GLU A 172 0.15 12.98 -3.48
C GLU A 172 1.66 12.80 -3.24
N ILE A 173 2.50 13.34 -4.13
CA ILE A 173 3.94 13.35 -4.00
C ILE A 173 4.37 14.45 -3.03
N ARG A 174 4.72 14.04 -1.82
CA ARG A 174 5.55 14.87 -0.93
C ARG A 174 6.95 14.28 -0.98
N GLU A 175 7.92 15.10 -1.40
CA GLU A 175 9.32 14.76 -1.61
C GLU A 175 9.87 13.69 -0.64
N ILE A 176 9.91 12.43 -1.07
CA ILE A 176 11.08 11.61 -0.75
C ILE A 176 12.04 11.93 -1.88
N VAL A 177 12.78 13.03 -1.72
CA VAL A 177 13.99 13.21 -2.52
C VAL A 177 14.82 11.98 -2.20
N LEU A 178 14.84 11.01 -3.11
CA LEU A 178 15.93 10.06 -3.21
C LEU A 178 17.16 10.91 -3.55
N LYS A 179 17.70 11.59 -2.54
CA LYS A 179 19.05 12.13 -2.61
C LYS A 179 19.90 10.87 -2.68
N LYS A 180 20.42 10.64 -3.88
CA LYS A 180 21.54 9.72 -4.12
C LYS A 180 22.61 9.89 -3.07
#